data_AF-A0A353VSD7-F1
#
_entry.id   AF-A0A353VSD7-F1
#
_cell.length_a   1.000
_cell.length_b   1.000
_cell.length_c   1.000
_cell.angle_alpha   90.00
_cell.angle_beta   90.00
_cell.angle_gamma   90.00
#
_symmetry.space_group_name_H-M   'P 1'
#
loop_
_entity.id
_entity.type
_entity.pdbx_description
1 polymer ?
#
loop_
_entity_poly.entity_id
_entity_poly.type
_entity_poly.pdbx_seq_one_letter_code
_entity_poly.pdbx_strand_id
1 'polypeptide(L)' 'GEVINGGFGMVIDGSADSDRHITQMLFWDVNNGIARRSWARNEGAEHAILREMDRTPELKVTVPNIADENIVRKAIEEL' A
#
# COMPACT_ATOMS: atom_id res chain seq x y z
N GLY A 1 4.97 -10.63 21.37
CA GLY A 1 5.90 -9.56 21.77
C GLY A 1 6.61 -9.01 20.55
N GLU A 2 7.27 -9.89 19.79
CA GLU A 2 8.15 -9.52 18.67
C GLU A 2 7.46 -9.21 17.33
N VAL A 3 6.28 -9.79 17.09
CA VAL A 3 5.54 -9.63 15.82
C VAL A 3 4.05 -9.52 16.11
N ILE A 4 3.35 -8.74 15.27
CA ILE A 4 1.89 -8.71 15.17
C ILE A 4 1.51 -9.10 13.74
N ASN A 5 0.75 -10.18 13.59
CA ASN A 5 0.26 -10.68 12.32
C ASN A 5 -1.26 -10.86 12.35
N GLY A 6 -1.91 -10.66 11.21
CA GLY A 6 -3.35 -10.80 11.05
C GLY A 6 -3.67 -11.44 9.71
N GLY A 7 -4.86 -12.03 9.63
CA GLY A 7 -5.41 -12.63 8.41
C GLY A 7 -6.92 -12.75 8.54
N PHE A 8 -7.57 -13.21 7.47
CA PHE A 8 -9.01 -13.36 7.44
C PHE A 8 -9.40 -14.72 6.85
N GLY A 9 -10.62 -15.16 7.16
CA GLY A 9 -11.32 -16.20 6.43
C GLY A 9 -12.63 -15.63 5.88
N MET A 10 -13.01 -16.01 4.67
CA MET A 10 -14.25 -15.59 4.04
C MET A 10 -14.93 -16.80 3.41
N VAL A 11 -16.23 -16.95 3.65
CA VAL A 11 -17.04 -18.00 3.04
C VAL A 11 -17.47 -17.56 1.65
N ILE A 12 -17.23 -18.41 0.66
CA ILE A 12 -17.64 -18.19 -0.73
C ILE A 12 -18.72 -19.22 -1.06
N ASP A 13 -19.97 -18.79 -0.97
CA ASP A 13 -21.16 -19.60 -1.15
C ASP A 13 -21.78 -19.49 -2.56
N GLY A 14 -21.20 -18.66 -3.42
CA GLY A 14 -21.69 -18.40 -4.79
C GLY A 14 -22.82 -17.37 -4.87
N SER A 15 -23.20 -16.74 -3.76
CA SER A 15 -24.15 -15.63 -3.77
C SER A 15 -23.53 -14.35 -4.36
N ALA A 16 -24.38 -13.45 -4.88
CA ALA A 16 -23.94 -12.13 -5.33
C ALA A 16 -23.32 -11.30 -4.18
N ASP A 17 -23.69 -11.59 -2.93
CA ASP A 17 -23.14 -10.92 -1.76
C ASP A 17 -21.71 -11.38 -1.47
N SER A 18 -21.43 -12.68 -1.57
CA SER A 18 -20.07 -13.20 -1.39
C SER A 18 -19.13 -12.76 -2.51
N ASP A 19 -19.62 -12.64 -3.76
CA ASP A 19 -18.86 -12.07 -4.89
C ASP A 19 -18.46 -10.60 -4.66
N ARG A 20 -19.42 -9.77 -4.22
CA ARG A 20 -19.15 -8.37 -3.86
C ARG A 20 -18.15 -8.27 -2.71
N HIS A 21 -18.33 -9.07 -1.67
CA HIS A 21 -17.48 -9.05 -0.50
C HIS A 21 -16.05 -9.49 -0.80
N ILE A 22 -15.83 -10.60 -1.53
CA ILE A 22 -14.48 -11.08 -1.82
C ILE A 22 -13.70 -10.08 -2.68
N THR A 23 -14.36 -9.44 -3.64
CA THR A 23 -13.74 -8.42 -4.50
C THR A 23 -13.26 -7.23 -3.67
N GLN A 24 -14.10 -6.70 -2.78
CA GLN A 24 -13.76 -5.56 -1.91
C GLN A 24 -12.68 -5.92 -0.88
N MET A 25 -12.80 -7.10 -0.29
CA MET A 25 -11.85 -7.63 0.70
C MET A 25 -10.45 -7.76 0.10
N LEU A 26 -10.30 -8.48 -1.02
CA LEU A 26 -9.00 -8.70 -1.65
C LEU A 26 -8.39 -7.39 -2.15
N PHE A 27 -9.24 -6.49 -2.65
CA PHE A 27 -8.80 -5.16 -3.04
C PHE A 27 -8.15 -4.41 -1.87
N TRP A 28 -8.78 -4.42 -0.70
CA TRP A 28 -8.23 -3.76 0.49
C TRP A 28 -7.00 -4.49 1.05
N ASP A 29 -7.10 -5.80 1.29
CA ASP A 29 -6.07 -6.60 1.97
C ASP A 29 -4.72 -6.53 1.25
N VAL A 30 -4.76 -6.58 -0.09
CA VAL A 30 -3.56 -6.46 -0.93
C VAL A 30 -3.07 -5.01 -0.99
N ASN A 31 -3.92 -4.06 -1.38
CA ASN A 31 -3.47 -2.69 -1.66
C ASN A 31 -3.02 -1.94 -0.41
N ASN A 32 -3.58 -2.24 0.76
CA ASN A 32 -3.09 -1.69 2.03
C ASN A 32 -1.62 -2.07 2.26
N GLY A 33 -1.28 -3.35 2.03
CA GLY A 33 0.10 -3.83 2.13
C GLY A 33 1.04 -3.22 1.11
N ILE A 34 0.58 -3.00 -0.13
CA ILE A 34 1.37 -2.35 -1.19
C ILE A 34 1.59 -0.87 -0.83
N ALA A 35 0.53 -0.13 -0.47
CA ALA A 35 0.60 1.28 -0.12
C ALA A 35 1.59 1.54 1.03
N ARG A 36 1.54 0.72 2.09
CA ARG A 36 2.47 0.85 3.22
C ARG A 36 3.92 0.55 2.83
N ARG A 37 4.16 -0.40 1.93
CA ARG A 37 5.51 -0.72 1.43
C ARG A 37 6.03 0.35 0.47
N SER A 38 5.14 0.90 -0.36
CA SER A 38 5.44 2.06 -1.20
C SER A 38 5.85 3.24 -0.34
N TRP A 39 5.11 3.56 0.71
CA TRP A 39 5.50 4.61 1.66
C TRP A 39 6.86 4.38 2.32
N ALA A 40 7.24 3.12 2.54
CA ALA A 40 8.55 2.72 3.03
C ALA A 40 9.64 2.71 1.94
N ARG A 41 9.38 3.29 0.77
CA ARG A 41 10.31 3.44 -0.36
C ARG A 41 10.70 2.14 -1.04
N ASN A 42 9.79 1.18 -1.08
CA ASN A 42 9.98 -0.03 -1.88
C ASN A 42 9.61 0.24 -3.34
N GLU A 43 10.61 0.22 -4.24
CA GLU A 43 10.45 0.53 -5.68
C GLU A 43 9.35 -0.29 -6.36
N GLY A 44 9.31 -1.61 -6.13
CA GLY A 44 8.29 -2.48 -6.72
C GLY A 44 6.88 -2.15 -6.24
N ALA A 45 6.73 -1.79 -4.95
CA ALA A 45 5.45 -1.40 -4.38
C ALA A 45 5.01 0.00 -4.83
N GLU A 46 5.94 0.95 -4.98
CA GLU A 46 5.68 2.28 -5.55
C GLU A 46 5.12 2.15 -6.97
N HIS A 47 5.76 1.36 -7.82
CA HIS A 47 5.29 1.11 -9.18
C HIS A 47 3.91 0.44 -9.20
N ALA A 48 3.70 -0.57 -8.34
CA ALA A 48 2.43 -1.28 -8.27
C ALA A 48 1.28 -0.38 -7.79
N ILE A 49 1.50 0.45 -6.76
CA ILE A 49 0.43 1.29 -6.23
C ILE A 49 0.06 2.43 -7.17
N LEU A 50 1.03 3.04 -7.86
CA LEU A 50 0.77 4.08 -8.86
C LEU A 50 -0.10 3.53 -10.00
N ARG A 51 0.23 2.34 -10.50
CA ARG A 51 -0.59 1.65 -11.51
C ARG A 51 -2.00 1.34 -11.01
N GLU A 52 -2.14 0.93 -9.75
CA GLU A 52 -3.46 0.65 -9.19
C GLU A 52 -4.29 1.92 -9.04
N MET A 53 -3.69 3.03 -8.61
CA MET A 53 -4.36 4.34 -8.52
C MET A 53 -4.81 4.85 -9.90
N ASP A 54 -4.04 4.58 -10.96
CA ASP A 54 -4.44 4.88 -12.34
C ASP A 54 -5.63 4.02 -12.80
N ARG A 55 -5.66 2.74 -12.42
CA ARG A 55 -6.73 1.79 -12.78
C ARG A 55 -8.02 2.02 -11.97
N THR A 56 -7.87 2.42 -10.71
CA THR A 56 -8.96 2.55 -9.73
C THR A 56 -8.90 3.97 -9.12
N PRO A 57 -9.53 4.98 -9.76
CA PRO A 57 -9.40 6.39 -9.37
C PRO A 57 -9.89 6.73 -7.95
N GLU A 58 -10.74 5.89 -7.37
CA GLU A 58 -11.19 6.01 -5.98
C GLU A 58 -10.10 5.63 -4.96
N LEU A 59 -9.09 4.84 -5.38
CA LEU A 59 -7.93 4.54 -4.55
C LEU A 59 -6.99 5.75 -4.56
N LYS A 60 -6.92 6.44 -3.42
CA LYS A 60 -6.03 7.58 -3.23
C LYS A 60 -5.12 7.30 -2.04
N VAL A 61 -3.85 7.07 -2.31
CA VAL A 61 -2.84 6.87 -1.27
C VAL A 61 -1.76 7.95 -1.33
N THR A 62 -1.13 8.20 -0.20
CA THR A 62 0.02 9.11 -0.13
C THR A 62 1.27 8.38 -0.61
N VAL A 63 1.95 8.95 -1.61
CA VAL A 63 3.22 8.45 -2.16
C VAL A 63 4.38 9.25 -1.54
N PRO A 64 5.51 8.60 -1.18
CA PRO A 64 6.62 9.31 -0.57
C PRO A 64 7.27 10.27 -1.58
N ASN A 65 7.63 11.46 -1.11
CA ASN A 65 8.55 12.34 -1.83
C ASN A 65 9.96 12.09 -1.30
N ILE A 66 10.89 11.74 -2.20
CA ILE A 66 12.27 11.45 -1.81
C ILE A 66 13.02 12.77 -1.65
N ALA A 67 13.61 12.97 -0.46
CA ALA A 67 14.42 14.14 -0.17
C ALA A 67 15.76 14.08 -0.92
N ASP A 68 16.28 15.24 -1.32
CA ASP A 68 17.60 15.36 -1.92
C ASP A 68 18.69 15.02 -0.89
N GLU A 69 19.51 14.01 -1.19
CA GLU A 69 20.58 13.56 -0.30
C GLU A 69 21.63 14.63 -0.02
N ASN A 70 21.91 15.53 -0.97
CA ASN A 70 22.86 16.61 -0.78
C ASN A 70 22.33 17.65 0.20
N ILE A 71 21.03 17.96 0.14
CA ILE A 71 20.37 18.87 1.09
C ILE A 71 20.43 18.26 2.49
N VAL A 72 20.10 16.98 2.62
CA VAL A 72 20.14 16.27 3.91
C VAL A 72 21.56 16.24 4.48
N ARG A 73 22.56 15.90 3.65
CA ARG A 73 23.98 15.84 4.07
C ARG A 73 24.46 17.19 4.57
N LYS A 74 24.21 18.25 3.81
CA LYS A 74 24.59 19.62 4.18
C LYS A 74 23.97 20.04 5.51
N ALA A 75 22.70 19.74 5.74
CA ALA A 75 22.01 20.08 6.99
C ALA A 75 22.59 19.35 8.22
N ILE A 76 23.15 18.14 8.03
CA ILE A 76 23.81 17.39 9.11
C ILE A 76 25.21 17.94 9.39
N GLU A 77 25.95 18.36 8.36
CA GLU A 77 27.31 18.92 8.50
C GLU A 77 27.31 20.31 9.15
N GLU A 78 26.20 21.06 9.06
CA GLU A 78 26.00 22.38 9.68
C GLU A 78 25.52 22.31 11.15
N LEU A 79 25.26 21.11 11.69
CA LEU A 79 24.94 20.87 13.11
C LEU A 79 26.20 20.68 13.95
#